data_AF-A0A8S2ZGC9-F1
#
_entry.id   AF-A0A8S2ZGC9-F1
#
_cell.length_a   1.000
_cell.length_b   1.000
_cell.length_c   1.000
_cell.angle_alpha   90.00
_cell.angle_beta   90.00
_cell.angle_gamma   90.00
#
_symmetry.space_group_name_H-M   'P 1'
#
loop_
_entity.id
_entity.type
_entity.pdbx_description
1 polymer ?
#
loop_
_entity_poly.entity_id
_entity_poly.type
_entity_poly.pdbx_seq_one_letter_code
_entity_poly.pdbx_strand_id
1 'polypeptide(L)'
;MKPPNFACFFDIDGVITQGPNFIAVAKPAIQALIQLKVPVVFVSNTCMLESDKAKQLSAVLGVTIHPEQVVLAQTPMRTLTDFHNKHVLVSGQDATEDIARMIGFKSITTIEKVCAAFPEL
;
A
#
# COMPACT_ATOMS: atom_id res chain seq x y z
N MET A 1 -6.36 28.37 -14.00
CA MET A 1 -4.98 28.07 -13.51
C MET A 1 -4.39 26.98 -14.39
N LYS A 2 -3.12 27.11 -14.78
CA LYS A 2 -2.40 26.05 -15.51
C LYS A 2 -2.18 24.85 -14.57
N PRO A 3 -2.37 23.60 -15.03
CA PRO A 3 -2.08 22.44 -14.19
C PRO A 3 -0.59 22.43 -13.78
N PRO A 4 -0.26 21.95 -12.57
CA PRO A 4 1.13 21.77 -12.16
C PRO A 4 1.90 20.92 -13.17
N ASN A 5 3.15 21.29 -13.44
CA ASN A 5 4.06 20.53 -14.32
C ASN A 5 4.92 19.51 -13.54
N PHE A 6 4.54 19.23 -12.30
CA PHE A 6 5.24 18.33 -11.40
C PHE A 6 4.23 17.50 -10.58
N ALA A 7 4.73 16.43 -9.98
CA ALA A 7 4.00 15.57 -9.06
C ALA A 7 4.88 15.24 -7.85
N CYS A 8 4.27 14.82 -6.75
CA CYS A 8 4.98 14.46 -5.53
C CYS A 8 4.74 13.00 -5.15
N PHE A 9 5.82 12.32 -4.79
CA PHE A 9 5.79 11.00 -4.17
C PHE A 9 6.27 11.17 -2.73
N PHE A 10 5.42 10.83 -1.77
CA PHE A 10 5.76 10.88 -0.35
C PHE A 10 5.99 9.48 0.18
N ASP A 11 7.14 9.26 0.81
CA ASP A 11 7.24 8.20 1.79
C ASP A 11 6.22 8.44 2.91
N ILE A 12 5.79 7.38 3.60
CA ILE A 12 4.85 7.48 4.72
C ILE A 12 5.64 7.45 6.04
N ASP A 13 6.50 6.46 6.21
CA ASP A 13 7.18 6.19 7.46
C ASP A 13 8.40 7.11 7.63
N GLY A 14 8.38 7.97 8.64
CA GLY A 14 9.38 9.02 8.87
C GLY A 14 9.10 10.34 8.15
N VAL A 15 8.08 10.41 7.29
CA VAL A 15 7.71 11.63 6.54
C VAL A 15 6.30 12.12 6.90
N ILE A 16 5.33 11.20 6.98
CA ILE A 16 3.94 11.48 7.37
C ILE A 16 3.68 10.98 8.78
N THR A 17 4.22 9.81 9.12
CA THR A 17 4.07 9.16 10.43
C THR A 17 5.42 8.89 11.06
N GLN A 18 5.48 8.83 12.39
CA GLN A 18 6.63 8.35 13.16
C GLN A 18 6.13 7.33 14.17
N GLY A 19 6.27 6.05 13.83
CA GLY A 19 5.62 4.96 14.56
C GLY A 19 4.09 5.17 14.57
N PRO A 20 3.43 5.14 15.74
CA PRO A 20 1.98 5.36 15.83
C PRO A 20 1.58 6.84 15.70
N ASN A 21 2.55 7.77 15.75
CA ASN A 21 2.27 9.19 15.81
C ASN A 21 2.28 9.83 14.42
N PHE A 22 1.50 10.89 14.25
CA PHE A 22 1.51 11.70 13.04
C PHE A 22 2.49 12.87 13.13
N ILE A 23 3.19 13.16 12.04
CA ILE A 23 4.08 14.32 11.95
C ILE A 23 3.25 15.57 11.64
N ALA A 24 3.11 16.45 12.62
CA ALA A 24 2.16 17.57 12.60
C ALA A 24 2.22 18.45 11.33
N VAL A 25 3.42 18.65 10.77
CA VAL A 25 3.63 19.49 9.57
C VAL A 25 3.19 18.82 8.26
N ALA A 26 3.06 17.49 8.22
CA ALA A 26 2.71 16.77 6.99
C ALA A 26 1.29 17.08 6.52
N LYS A 27 0.33 17.22 7.45
CA LYS A 27 -1.09 17.45 7.12
C LYS A 27 -1.30 18.75 6.35
N PRO A 28 -0.93 19.93 6.87
CA PRO A 28 -1.13 21.17 6.14
C PRO A 28 -0.34 21.21 4.81
N ALA A 29 0.85 20.60 4.75
CA ALA A 29 1.64 20.53 3.52
C ALA A 29 0.93 19.71 2.42
N ILE A 30 0.47 18.50 2.75
CA ILE A 30 -0.24 17.63 1.79
C ILE A 30 -1.59 18.23 1.39
N GLN A 31 -2.33 18.81 2.34
CA GLN A 31 -3.59 19.50 2.05
C GLN A 31 -3.39 20.66 1.07
N ALA A 32 -2.32 21.46 1.24
CA ALA A 32 -2.00 22.54 0.32
C ALA A 32 -1.71 22.03 -1.10
N LEU A 33 -0.93 20.95 -1.25
CA LEU A 33 -0.66 20.34 -2.56
C LEU A 33 -1.94 19.85 -3.25
N ILE A 34 -2.84 19.21 -2.50
CA ILE A 34 -4.12 18.74 -3.03
C ILE A 34 -5.01 19.91 -3.46
N GLN A 35 -5.09 20.98 -2.65
CA GLN A 35 -5.83 22.20 -3.01
C GLN A 35 -5.27 22.87 -4.27
N LEU A 36 -3.95 22.84 -4.45
CA LEU A 36 -3.25 23.32 -5.65
C LEU A 36 -3.36 22.35 -6.84
N LYS A 37 -4.09 21.23 -6.70
CA LYS A 37 -4.26 20.18 -7.71
C LYS A 37 -2.94 19.58 -8.18
N VAL A 38 -1.94 19.53 -7.31
CA VAL A 38 -0.70 18.79 -7.54
C VAL A 38 -1.00 17.28 -7.41
N PRO A 39 -0.64 16.45 -8.39
CA PRO A 39 -0.73 15.01 -8.24
C PRO A 39 0.16 14.51 -7.10
N VAL A 40 -0.44 13.77 -6.16
CA VAL A 40 0.25 13.21 -4.99
C VAL A 40 0.05 11.71 -4.95
N VAL A 41 1.14 10.98 -4.76
CA VAL A 41 1.21 9.53 -4.53
C VAL A 41 1.93 9.28 -3.21
N PHE A 42 1.45 8.30 -2.45
CA PHE A 42 2.02 7.84 -1.19
C PHE A 42 2.69 6.49 -1.41
N VAL A 43 3.93 6.36 -0.97
CA VAL A 43 4.75 5.16 -1.13
C VAL A 43 5.18 4.67 0.24
N SER A 44 5.11 3.37 0.49
CA SER A 44 5.67 2.78 1.72
C SER A 44 6.07 1.33 1.48
N ASN A 45 7.05 0.86 2.26
CA ASN A 45 7.50 -0.53 2.22
C ASN A 45 6.67 -1.47 3.11
N THR A 46 5.57 -1.01 3.70
CA THR A 46 4.64 -1.88 4.42
C THR A 46 3.87 -2.80 3.47
N CYS A 47 3.42 -3.94 3.97
CA CYS A 47 2.55 -4.87 3.24
C CYS A 47 1.15 -4.89 3.88
N MET A 48 0.15 -4.38 3.16
CA MET A 48 -1.28 -4.39 3.54
C MET A 48 -2.15 -4.04 2.32
N LEU A 49 -3.47 -4.07 2.42
CA LEU A 49 -4.34 -3.60 1.33
C LEU A 49 -4.17 -2.08 1.10
N GLU A 50 -4.00 -1.65 -0.15
CA GLU A 50 -3.87 -0.23 -0.50
C GLU A 50 -5.12 0.56 -0.08
N SER A 51 -6.29 -0.08 -0.11
CA SER A 51 -7.55 0.51 0.32
C SER A 51 -7.58 0.84 1.81
N ASP A 52 -7.01 -0.02 2.66
CA ASP A 52 -6.95 0.21 4.09
C ASP A 52 -5.91 1.26 4.44
N LYS A 53 -4.76 1.27 3.75
CA LYS A 53 -3.78 2.34 3.92
C LYS A 53 -4.33 3.69 3.46
N ALA A 54 -5.06 3.73 2.35
CA ALA A 54 -5.72 4.94 1.87
C ALA A 54 -6.75 5.47 2.87
N LYS A 55 -7.55 4.60 3.50
CA LYS A 55 -8.47 5.00 4.59
C LYS A 55 -7.72 5.58 5.79
N GLN A 56 -6.63 4.94 6.23
CA GLN A 56 -5.79 5.43 7.33
C GLN A 56 -5.23 6.82 7.03
N LEU A 57 -4.62 7.00 5.86
CA LEU A 57 -4.11 8.29 5.42
C LEU A 57 -5.22 9.34 5.32
N SER A 58 -6.39 8.96 4.80
CA SER A 58 -7.53 9.86 4.69
C SER A 58 -8.00 10.40 6.05
N ALA A 59 -8.11 9.52 7.04
CA ALA A 59 -8.51 9.87 8.39
C ALA A 59 -7.53 10.87 9.03
N VAL A 60 -6.23 10.62 8.84
CA VAL A 60 -5.17 11.44 9.46
C VAL A 60 -5.03 12.79 8.75
N LEU A 61 -4.97 12.79 7.41
CA LEU A 61 -4.80 13.99 6.59
C LEU A 61 -6.08 14.81 6.47
N GLY A 62 -7.25 14.24 6.79
CA GLY A 62 -8.54 14.92 6.70
C GLY A 62 -8.96 15.25 5.27
N VAL A 63 -8.51 14.45 4.30
CA VAL A 63 -8.81 14.56 2.87
C VAL A 63 -8.99 13.16 2.30
N THR A 64 -9.79 13.01 1.26
CA THR A 64 -9.96 11.70 0.61
C THR A 64 -8.70 11.32 -0.15
N ILE A 65 -8.09 10.21 0.24
CA ILE A 65 -7.01 9.54 -0.49
C ILE A 65 -7.61 8.29 -1.14
N HIS A 66 -7.39 8.14 -2.45
CA HIS A 66 -7.84 6.97 -3.19
C HIS A 66 -6.80 5.83 -3.15
N PRO A 67 -7.21 4.55 -3.20
CA PRO A 67 -6.29 3.42 -3.22
C PRO A 67 -5.24 3.49 -4.33
N GLU A 68 -5.60 4.06 -5.49
CA GLU A 68 -4.72 4.25 -6.65
C GLU A 68 -3.59 5.27 -6.39
N GLN A 69 -3.74 6.09 -5.35
CA GLN A 69 -2.69 7.01 -4.90
C GLN A 69 -1.72 6.36 -3.93
N VAL A 70 -1.90 5.09 -3.58
CA VAL A 70 -1.05 4.38 -2.63
C VAL A 70 -0.29 3.28 -3.35
N VAL A 71 1.03 3.28 -3.16
CA VAL A 71 1.95 2.25 -3.64
C VAL A 71 2.62 1.62 -2.43
N LEU A 72 2.40 0.32 -2.25
CA LEU A 72 2.95 -0.47 -1.16
C LEU A 72 4.00 -1.44 -1.70
N ALA A 73 4.75 -2.11 -0.82
CA ALA A 73 5.83 -3.02 -1.20
C ALA A 73 5.40 -4.07 -2.23
N GLN A 74 4.17 -4.57 -2.10
CA GLN A 74 3.62 -5.60 -2.98
C GLN A 74 2.93 -5.06 -4.25
N THR A 75 2.64 -3.76 -4.35
CA THR A 75 1.90 -3.19 -5.48
C THR A 75 2.55 -3.49 -6.85
N PRO A 76 3.89 -3.43 -7.01
CA PRO A 76 4.55 -3.78 -8.28
C PRO A 76 4.32 -5.24 -8.72
N MET A 77 3.99 -6.15 -7.79
CA MET A 77 3.77 -7.56 -8.12
C MET A 77 2.58 -7.77 -9.05
N ARG A 78 1.65 -6.80 -9.17
CA ARG A 78 0.55 -6.83 -10.16
C ARG A 78 1.03 -6.93 -11.60
N THR A 79 2.29 -6.54 -11.86
CA THR A 79 2.91 -6.61 -13.18
C THR A 79 3.53 -7.97 -13.47
N LEU A 80 3.61 -8.89 -12.50
CA LEU A 80 4.20 -10.23 -12.64
C LEU A 80 3.22 -11.21 -13.30
N THR A 81 2.59 -10.79 -14.40
CA THR A 81 1.50 -11.51 -15.08
C THR A 81 1.89 -12.93 -15.50
N ASP A 82 3.16 -13.16 -15.82
CA ASP A 82 3.71 -14.47 -16.19
C ASP A 82 3.66 -15.50 -15.04
N PHE A 83 3.53 -15.02 -13.80
CA PHE A 83 3.49 -15.84 -12.59
C PHE A 83 2.08 -15.99 -12.02
N HIS A 84 1.10 -15.21 -12.49
CA HIS A 84 -0.26 -15.19 -11.92
C HIS A 84 -0.97 -16.57 -11.99
N ASN A 85 -0.66 -17.37 -13.01
CA ASN A 85 -1.22 -18.73 -13.17
C ASN A 85 -0.35 -19.83 -12.53
N LYS A 86 0.83 -19.49 -11.98
CA LYS A 86 1.69 -20.45 -11.29
C LYS A 86 1.29 -20.58 -9.83
N HIS A 87 1.69 -21.68 -9.22
CA HIS A 87 1.51 -21.86 -7.77
C HIS A 87 2.54 -21.02 -7.03
N VAL A 88 2.09 -20.16 -6.13
CA VAL A 88 2.94 -19.31 -5.30
C VAL A 88 2.80 -19.65 -3.83
N LEU A 89 3.94 -19.67 -3.13
CA LEU A 89 3.99 -19.64 -1.68
C LEU A 89 4.00 -18.18 -1.23
N VAL A 90 3.11 -17.81 -0.32
CA VAL A 90 2.99 -16.46 0.22
C VAL A 90 3.33 -16.49 1.70
N SER A 91 4.23 -15.59 2.11
CA SER A 91 4.68 -15.42 3.48
C SER A 91 4.63 -13.95 3.85
N GLY A 92 4.08 -13.63 5.01
CA GLY A 92 3.91 -12.25 5.48
C GLY A 92 3.05 -12.19 6.74
N GLN A 93 2.80 -10.97 7.21
CA GLN A 93 1.90 -10.70 8.35
C GLN A 93 0.54 -10.28 7.82
N ASP A 94 -0.53 -10.89 8.35
CA ASP A 94 -1.95 -10.59 8.14
C ASP A 94 -2.44 -10.45 6.67
N ALA A 95 -3.64 -10.96 6.38
CA ALA A 95 -4.31 -10.83 5.07
C ALA A 95 -3.46 -11.22 3.84
N THR A 96 -2.47 -12.11 4.01
CA THR A 96 -1.49 -12.50 2.98
C THR A 96 -2.15 -13.11 1.74
N GLU A 97 -3.19 -13.93 1.94
CA GLU A 97 -3.96 -14.54 0.84
C GLU A 97 -4.79 -13.49 0.09
N ASP A 98 -5.47 -12.57 0.79
CA ASP A 98 -6.28 -11.53 0.17
C ASP A 98 -5.42 -10.58 -0.68
N ILE A 99 -4.26 -10.20 -0.14
CA ILE A 99 -3.26 -9.39 -0.84
C ILE A 99 -2.79 -10.11 -2.11
N ALA A 100 -2.45 -11.40 -2.02
CA ALA A 100 -2.02 -12.18 -3.17
C ALA A 100 -3.12 -12.32 -4.25
N ARG A 101 -4.39 -12.49 -3.82
CA ARG A 101 -5.54 -12.52 -4.74
C ARG A 101 -5.75 -11.18 -5.43
N MET A 102 -5.68 -10.08 -4.68
CA MET A 102 -5.77 -8.72 -5.21
C MET A 102 -4.65 -8.43 -6.22
N ILE A 103 -3.44 -8.95 -6.00
CA ILE A 103 -2.32 -8.82 -6.95
C ILE A 103 -2.62 -9.53 -8.28
N GLY A 104 -3.36 -10.65 -8.23
CA GLY A 104 -3.76 -11.43 -9.40
C GLY A 104 -3.28 -12.88 -9.39
N PHE A 105 -2.63 -13.34 -8.31
CA PHE A 105 -2.25 -14.75 -8.17
C PHE A 105 -3.49 -15.63 -8.01
N LYS A 106 -3.51 -16.76 -8.74
CA LYS A 106 -4.66 -17.68 -8.74
C LYS A 106 -4.49 -18.88 -7.80
N SER A 107 -3.29 -19.44 -7.76
CA SER A 107 -2.95 -20.62 -6.96
C SER A 107 -2.02 -20.22 -5.82
N ILE A 108 -2.58 -20.08 -4.62
CA ILE A 108 -1.90 -19.50 -3.45
C ILE A 108 -1.87 -20.52 -2.31
N THR A 109 -0.68 -20.80 -1.79
CA THR A 109 -0.48 -21.46 -0.49
C THR A 109 0.16 -20.46 0.46
N THR A 110 -0.36 -20.33 1.68
CA THR A 110 0.26 -19.52 2.73
C THR A 110 1.13 -20.39 3.64
N ILE A 111 2.03 -19.77 4.40
CA ILE A 111 2.86 -20.49 5.39
C ILE A 111 1.98 -21.23 6.41
N GLU A 112 0.87 -20.63 6.85
CA GLU A 112 -0.05 -21.25 7.81
C GLU A 112 -0.64 -22.55 7.23
N LYS A 113 -0.97 -22.57 5.94
CA LYS A 113 -1.45 -23.79 5.26
C LYS A 113 -0.36 -24.87 5.17
N VAL A 114 0.90 -24.47 4.96
CA VAL A 114 2.03 -25.42 4.97
C VAL A 114 2.22 -26.02 6.36
N CYS A 115 2.29 -25.20 7.41
CA CYS A 115 2.44 -25.66 8.79
C CYS A 115 1.27 -26.56 9.23
N ALA A 116 0.04 -26.23 8.83
CA ALA A 116 -1.12 -27.06 9.12
C ALA A 116 -1.08 -28.44 8.40
N ALA A 117 -0.57 -28.48 7.17
CA ALA A 117 -0.45 -29.72 6.40
C ALA A 117 0.74 -30.58 6.85
N PHE A 118 1.81 -29.97 7.36
CA PHE A 118 3.02 -30.64 7.82
C PHE A 118 3.47 -30.11 9.20
N PRO A 119 2.83 -30.53 10.31
CA PRO A 119 3.14 -30.01 11.64
C PRO A 119 4.52 -30.39 12.19
N GLU A 120 5.15 -31.41 11.61
CA GLU A 120 6.45 -31.97 12.03
C GLU A 120 7.65 -31.31 11.32
N LEU A 121 7.41 -30.34 10.43
CA LEU A 121 8.42 -29.57 9.70
C LEU A 121 8.96 -28.38 10.51
#